data_AF-A0A939CPG2-F1
#
_entry.id   AF-A0A939CPG2-F1
#
_cell.length_a   1.000
_cell.length_b   1.000
_cell.length_c   1.000
_cell.angle_alpha   90.00
_cell.angle_beta   90.00
_cell.angle_gamma   90.00
#
_symmetry.space_group_name_H-M   'P 1'
#
loop_
_entity.id
_entity.type
_entity.pdbx_description
1 polymer ?
#
loop_
_entity_poly.entity_id
_entity_poly.type
_entity_poly.pdbx_seq_one_letter_code
_entity_poly.pdbx_strand_id
1 'polypeptide(L)'
;MSFDSGLVIGYRSQPSKNSVTIWVEKNEAAETSEELAEEDNELYPVDARDAVYSNNFWARFVGQRISNITILKRSYNSALYADIANEIGLLFEVEDGSRFIASHGLHDDSDDFSVIKESQIDNEIRNQIQGL
;
A
#
# COMPACT_ATOMS: atom_id res chain seq x y z
N MET A 1 -0.57 -0.67 -9.13
CA MET A 1 -2.04 -0.97 -9.10
C MET A 1 -2.73 0.03 -10.01
N SER A 2 -3.64 -0.43 -10.87
CA SER A 2 -4.36 0.44 -11.82
C SER A 2 -5.74 0.80 -11.27
N PHE A 3 -6.04 2.10 -11.20
CA PHE A 3 -7.34 2.63 -10.77
C PHE A 3 -8.23 2.92 -11.99
N ASP A 4 -9.53 3.13 -11.74
CA ASP A 4 -10.53 3.36 -12.80
C ASP A 4 -10.19 4.58 -13.69
N SER A 5 -9.47 5.56 -13.16
CA SER A 5 -8.99 6.73 -13.92
C SER A 5 -7.84 6.42 -14.91
N GLY A 6 -7.34 5.19 -14.94
CA GLY A 6 -6.11 4.83 -15.67
C GLY A 6 -4.83 5.22 -14.94
N LEU A 7 -4.93 5.85 -13.77
CA LEU A 7 -3.80 6.15 -12.89
C LEU A 7 -3.17 4.84 -12.38
N VAL A 8 -1.85 4.73 -12.52
CA VAL A 8 -1.06 3.65 -11.93
C VAL A 8 -0.14 4.26 -10.88
N ILE A 9 -0.23 3.71 -9.67
CA ILE A 9 0.57 4.15 -8.53
C ILE A 9 1.54 3.05 -8.12
N GLY A 10 2.80 3.45 -7.98
CA GLY A 10 3.90 2.67 -7.43
C GLY A 10 4.14 2.99 -5.96
N TYR A 11 4.66 2.01 -5.23
CA TYR A 11 4.91 2.10 -3.79
C TYR A 11 6.21 1.41 -3.41
N ARG A 12 6.91 1.96 -2.41
CA ARG A 12 8.13 1.36 -1.87
C ARG A 12 8.34 1.72 -0.41
N SER A 13 8.97 0.82 0.34
CA SER A 13 9.54 1.15 1.65
C SER A 13 10.70 2.15 1.52
N GLN A 14 10.78 3.09 2.47
CA GLN A 14 11.93 3.96 2.70
C GLN A 14 12.43 3.75 4.15
N PRO A 15 13.23 2.70 4.38
CA PRO A 15 13.61 2.27 5.73
C PRO A 15 14.32 3.36 6.54
N SER A 16 15.14 4.19 5.88
CA SER A 16 15.89 5.27 6.54
C SER A 16 15.01 6.32 7.22
N LYS A 17 13.74 6.44 6.81
CA LYS A 17 12.76 7.36 7.38
C LYS A 17 11.63 6.64 8.12
N ASN A 18 11.66 5.30 8.15
CA ASN A 18 10.56 4.47 8.64
C ASN A 18 9.23 4.91 8.00
N SER A 19 9.23 4.98 6.67
CA SER A 19 8.18 5.62 5.87
C SER A 19 7.97 4.85 4.57
N VAL A 20 6.84 5.08 3.91
CA VAL A 20 6.56 4.61 2.54
C VAL A 20 6.66 5.76 1.54
N THR A 21 7.18 5.46 0.34
CA THR A 21 7.18 6.38 -0.80
C THR A 21 6.10 5.95 -1.79
N ILE A 22 5.38 6.93 -2.32
CA ILE A 22 4.34 6.78 -3.34
C ILE A 22 4.70 7.66 -4.54
N TRP A 23 4.52 7.14 -5.75
CA TRP A 23 4.70 7.91 -6.98
C TRP A 23 3.69 7.48 -8.04
N VAL A 24 3.48 8.36 -9.01
CA VAL A 24 2.65 8.06 -10.18
C VAL A 24 3.53 7.42 -11.24
N GLU A 25 3.31 6.13 -11.51
CA GLU A 25 3.99 5.37 -12.56
C GLU A 25 3.40 5.74 -13.93
N LYS A 26 2.08 5.84 -14.01
CA LYS A 26 1.33 6.25 -15.21
C LYS A 26 0.20 7.20 -14.82
N ASN A 27 0.13 8.34 -15.48
CA ASN A 27 -0.94 9.31 -15.24
C ASN A 27 -2.19 9.04 -16.11
N GLU A 28 -3.22 9.84 -15.91
CA GLU A 28 -4.52 9.74 -16.61
C GLU A 28 -4.40 10.01 -18.12
N ALA A 29 -3.35 10.71 -18.56
CA ALA A 29 -3.02 10.94 -19.96
C ALA A 29 -2.18 9.80 -20.58
N ALA A 30 -2.00 8.70 -19.84
CA ALA A 30 -1.15 7.56 -20.19
C ALA A 30 0.35 7.90 -20.32
N GLU A 31 0.80 9.02 -19.77
CA GLU A 31 2.22 9.37 -19.68
C GLU A 31 2.86 8.60 -18.53
N THR A 32 4.05 8.04 -18.76
CA THR A 32 4.79 7.26 -17.78
C THR A 32 6.00 8.04 -17.26
N SER A 33 6.29 7.92 -15.97
CA SER A 33 7.45 8.57 -15.34
C SER A 33 8.70 7.69 -15.38
N GLU A 34 8.52 6.36 -15.35
CA GLU A 34 9.55 5.31 -15.37
C GLU A 34 9.03 4.08 -16.15
N GLU A 35 9.87 3.04 -16.30
CA GLU A 35 9.46 1.72 -16.81
C GLU A 35 8.34 1.18 -15.90
N LEU A 36 7.24 0.72 -16.52
CA LEU A 36 6.13 0.21 -15.74
C LEU A 36 6.47 -1.19 -15.22
N ALA A 37 6.02 -1.52 -14.00
CA ALA A 37 6.21 -2.87 -13.46
C ALA A 37 5.57 -3.97 -14.35
N GLU A 38 4.59 -3.62 -15.20
CA GLU A 38 4.00 -4.54 -16.18
C GLU A 38 4.90 -4.83 -17.39
N GLU A 39 5.95 -4.04 -17.59
CA GLU A 39 6.96 -4.21 -18.64
C GLU A 39 8.19 -4.99 -18.16
N ASP A 40 8.29 -5.25 -16.84
CA ASP A 40 9.33 -6.08 -16.25
C ASP A 40 9.09 -7.56 -16.58
N ASN A 41 9.97 -8.13 -17.41
CA ASN A 41 9.87 -9.52 -17.88
C ASN A 41 10.10 -10.56 -16.77
N GLU A 42 10.59 -10.16 -15.60
CA GLU A 42 10.75 -11.04 -14.42
C GLU A 42 9.50 -11.05 -13.53
N LEU A 43 8.56 -10.12 -13.72
CA LEU A 43 7.33 -10.01 -12.96
C LEU A 43 6.14 -10.55 -13.75
N TYR A 44 5.32 -11.37 -13.08
CA TYR A 44 4.10 -11.94 -13.66
C TYR A 44 2.88 -11.32 -12.97
N PRO A 45 2.09 -10.48 -13.67
CA PRO A 45 0.92 -9.87 -13.07
C PRO A 45 -0.11 -10.94 -12.69
N VAL A 46 -0.66 -10.82 -11.48
CA VAL A 46 -1.73 -11.69 -10.99
C VAL A 46 -3.06 -10.95 -11.16
N ASP A 47 -4.02 -11.57 -11.85
CA ASP A 47 -5.38 -11.03 -11.96
C ASP A 47 -6.02 -11.00 -10.57
N ALA A 48 -6.64 -9.87 -10.20
CA ALA A 48 -7.31 -9.73 -8.92
C ALA A 48 -8.44 -10.76 -8.70
N ARG A 49 -8.99 -11.33 -9.79
CA ARG A 49 -10.01 -12.38 -9.82
C ARG A 49 -9.43 -13.79 -9.98
N ASP A 50 -8.10 -13.94 -10.02
CA ASP A 50 -7.44 -15.24 -10.09
C ASP A 50 -7.81 -16.10 -8.86
N ALA A 51 -8.26 -17.33 -9.11
CA ALA A 51 -8.75 -18.23 -8.06
C ALA A 51 -7.63 -18.99 -7.33
N VAL A 52 -6.40 -18.95 -7.84
CA VAL A 52 -5.22 -19.67 -7.32
C VAL A 52 -4.30 -18.72 -6.56
N TYR A 53 -3.97 -17.59 -7.15
CA TYR A 53 -2.99 -16.63 -6.65
C TYR A 53 -3.61 -15.35 -6.07
N SER A 54 -4.94 -15.19 -6.16
CA SER A 54 -5.68 -14.07 -5.58
C SER A 54 -6.88 -14.56 -4.74
N ASN A 55 -7.65 -13.61 -4.21
CA ASN A 55 -8.91 -13.88 -3.52
C ASN A 55 -9.91 -12.73 -3.76
N ASN A 56 -11.20 -13.02 -3.54
CA ASN A 56 -12.32 -12.08 -3.77
C ASN A 56 -12.22 -10.74 -3.02
N PHE A 57 -11.32 -10.62 -2.04
CA PHE A 57 -11.03 -9.33 -1.45
C PHE A 57 -10.48 -8.35 -2.50
N TRP A 58 -9.46 -8.73 -3.26
CA TRP A 58 -8.79 -7.81 -4.19
C TRP A 58 -9.66 -7.43 -5.39
N ALA A 59 -10.48 -8.36 -5.86
CA ALA A 59 -11.43 -8.13 -6.95
C ALA A 59 -12.40 -6.96 -6.70
N ARG A 60 -12.67 -6.60 -5.43
CA ARG A 60 -13.59 -5.49 -5.09
C ARG A 60 -13.03 -4.11 -5.41
N PHE A 61 -11.71 -3.97 -5.49
CA PHE A 61 -11.05 -2.68 -5.75
C PHE A 61 -10.89 -2.40 -7.25
N VAL A 62 -11.10 -3.41 -8.10
CA VAL A 62 -11.00 -3.26 -9.55
C VAL A 62 -12.12 -2.34 -10.05
N GLY A 63 -11.74 -1.25 -10.72
CA GLY A 63 -12.68 -0.25 -11.23
C GLY A 63 -13.30 0.65 -10.15
N GLN A 64 -12.80 0.59 -8.91
CA GLN A 64 -13.20 1.52 -7.87
C GLN A 64 -12.36 2.79 -7.90
N ARG A 65 -12.95 3.89 -7.43
CA ARG A 65 -12.25 5.15 -7.20
C ARG A 65 -11.79 5.25 -5.74
N ILE A 66 -10.56 5.71 -5.54
CA ILE A 66 -10.05 6.08 -4.22
C ILE A 66 -10.83 7.30 -3.74
N SER A 67 -11.48 7.18 -2.58
CA SER A 67 -12.22 8.27 -1.93
C SER A 67 -11.37 8.97 -0.88
N ASN A 68 -10.46 8.25 -0.22
CA ASN A 68 -9.58 8.79 0.81
C ASN A 68 -8.25 8.03 0.92
N ILE A 69 -7.20 8.73 1.35
CA ILE A 69 -5.89 8.15 1.67
C ILE A 69 -5.47 8.69 3.04
N THR A 70 -5.26 7.80 4.00
CA THR A 70 -4.81 8.15 5.36
C THR A 70 -3.39 7.64 5.59
N ILE A 71 -2.53 8.51 6.11
CA ILE A 71 -1.17 8.12 6.52
C ILE A 71 -1.24 7.41 7.87
N LEU A 72 -0.75 6.17 7.91
CA LEU A 72 -0.63 5.39 9.14
C LEU A 72 0.71 5.69 9.81
N LYS A 73 0.67 6.08 11.09
CA LYS A 73 1.87 6.36 11.89
C LYS A 73 2.03 5.39 13.04
N ARG A 74 3.23 4.84 13.27
CA ARG A 74 3.50 4.00 14.44
C ARG A 74 4.11 4.82 15.56
N SER A 75 3.58 4.61 16.76
CA SER A 75 4.10 5.20 17.99
C SER A 75 5.25 4.33 18.49
N TYR A 76 6.45 4.90 18.55
CA TYR A 76 7.62 4.24 19.10
C TYR A 76 8.06 4.89 20.41
N ASN A 77 8.41 4.07 21.40
CA ASN A 77 9.00 4.52 22.67
C ASN A 77 10.53 4.45 22.61
N SER A 78 11.14 4.97 21.54
CA SER A 78 12.61 5.00 21.41
C SER A 78 13.07 6.34 20.85
N ALA A 79 14.23 6.81 21.32
CA ALA A 79 14.86 8.03 20.81
C ALA A 79 15.22 7.94 19.32
N LEU A 80 15.53 6.75 18.80
CA LEU A 80 15.86 6.53 17.39
C LEU A 80 14.71 6.93 16.46
N TYR A 81 13.48 6.62 16.87
CA TYR A 81 12.28 6.86 16.08
C TYR A 81 11.64 8.23 16.36
N ALA A 82 12.03 8.92 17.44
CA ALA A 82 11.44 10.20 17.81
C ALA A 82 11.67 11.29 16.76
N ASP A 83 12.77 11.21 16.00
CA ASP A 83 13.21 12.24 15.06
C ASP A 83 12.89 11.92 13.58
N ILE A 84 12.17 10.82 13.30
CA ILE A 84 11.79 10.43 11.93
C ILE A 84 10.27 10.35 11.75
N ALA A 85 9.83 10.21 10.50
CA ALA A 85 8.42 10.37 10.12
C ALA A 85 7.50 9.30 10.72
N ASN A 86 7.98 8.06 10.81
CA ASN A 86 7.24 6.87 11.29
C ASN A 86 5.95 6.60 10.51
N GLU A 87 5.94 6.89 9.22
CA GLU A 87 4.82 6.76 8.29
C GLU A 87 4.79 5.38 7.66
N ILE A 88 4.52 4.39 8.51
CA ILE A 88 4.63 2.95 8.24
C ILE A 88 3.70 2.42 7.13
N GLY A 89 2.71 3.21 6.70
CA GLY A 89 1.84 2.81 5.61
C GLY A 89 0.81 3.85 5.20
N LEU A 90 0.03 3.49 4.18
CA LEU A 90 -1.10 4.25 3.65
C LEU A 90 -2.35 3.37 3.70
N LEU A 91 -3.40 3.86 4.33
CA LEU A 91 -4.73 3.27 4.30
C LEU A 91 -5.52 3.91 3.16
N PHE A 92 -5.88 3.10 2.18
CA PHE A 92 -6.71 3.47 1.05
C PHE A 92 -8.15 3.11 1.34
N GLU A 93 -9.06 4.06 1.13
CA GLU A 93 -10.50 3.83 1.14
C GLU A 93 -11.04 4.11 -0.26
N VAL A 94 -11.93 3.24 -0.72
CA VAL A 94 -12.64 3.41 -2.00
C VAL A 94 -14.10 3.81 -1.77
N GLU A 95 -14.81 4.18 -2.84
CA GLU A 95 -16.18 4.70 -2.77
C GLU A 95 -17.18 3.74 -2.11
N ASP A 96 -16.99 2.42 -2.20
CA ASP A 96 -17.86 1.44 -1.53
C ASP A 96 -17.55 1.26 -0.02
N GLY A 97 -16.59 2.02 0.50
CA GLY A 97 -16.12 1.97 1.90
C GLY A 97 -15.12 0.84 2.19
N SER A 98 -14.77 0.02 1.21
CA SER A 98 -13.72 -0.99 1.35
C SER A 98 -12.35 -0.33 1.53
N ARG A 99 -11.48 -0.99 2.29
CA ARG A 99 -10.16 -0.48 2.63
C ARG A 99 -9.06 -1.49 2.44
N PHE A 100 -7.89 -1.03 2.04
CA PHE A 100 -6.65 -1.81 2.02
C PHE A 100 -5.48 -0.96 2.47
N ILE A 101 -4.38 -1.59 2.87
CA ILE A 101 -3.20 -0.92 3.37
C ILE A 101 -2.01 -1.26 2.48
N ALA A 102 -1.26 -0.25 2.07
CA ALA A 102 0.08 -0.40 1.51
C ALA A 102 1.09 -0.01 2.59
N SER A 103 1.97 -0.91 3.02
CA SER A 103 2.80 -0.69 4.20
C SER A 103 4.09 -1.48 4.17
N HIS A 104 5.02 -1.15 5.06
CA HIS A 104 6.13 -2.04 5.38
C HIS A 104 5.98 -2.60 6.80
N GLY A 105 6.16 -3.91 6.97
CA GLY A 105 6.24 -4.55 8.29
C GLY A 105 4.97 -4.69 9.13
N LEU A 106 3.78 -4.27 8.66
CA LEU A 106 2.59 -4.31 9.52
C LEU A 106 1.99 -5.68 9.77
N HIS A 107 2.35 -6.68 8.95
CA HIS A 107 1.77 -8.02 9.04
C HIS A 107 2.61 -8.99 9.89
N ASP A 108 3.87 -8.67 10.14
CA ASP A 108 4.83 -9.56 10.81
C ASP A 108 6.04 -8.84 11.46
N ASP A 109 6.02 -7.50 11.56
CA ASP A 109 7.14 -6.66 12.04
C ASP A 109 8.44 -6.75 11.20
N SER A 110 8.34 -7.20 9.94
CA SER A 110 9.47 -7.21 8.98
C SER A 110 9.77 -5.82 8.39
N ASP A 111 10.81 -5.72 7.56
CA ASP A 111 11.10 -4.54 6.74
C ASP A 111 10.50 -4.63 5.32
N ASP A 112 9.80 -5.72 5.02
CA ASP A 112 9.24 -6.00 3.70
C ASP A 112 8.00 -5.14 3.41
N PHE A 113 7.92 -4.68 2.17
CA PHE A 113 6.75 -3.99 1.66
C PHE A 113 5.63 -5.00 1.34
N SER A 114 4.41 -4.67 1.74
CA SER A 114 3.23 -5.51 1.56
C SER A 114 1.97 -4.67 1.34
N VAL A 115 1.05 -5.22 0.55
CA VAL A 115 -0.32 -4.71 0.43
C VAL A 115 -1.24 -5.70 1.14
N ILE A 116 -1.91 -5.24 2.20
CA ILE A 116 -2.60 -6.11 3.16
C ILE A 116 -4.03 -5.64 3.47
N LYS A 117 -4.83 -6.56 4.01
CA LYS A 117 -6.10 -6.26 4.67
C LYS A 117 -5.83 -5.71 6.07
N GLU A 118 -6.71 -4.85 6.58
CA GLU A 118 -6.65 -4.42 7.99
C GLU A 118 -6.62 -5.61 8.97
N SER A 119 -7.31 -6.71 8.66
CA SER A 119 -7.32 -7.92 9.49
C SER A 119 -5.99 -8.67 9.55
N GLN A 120 -5.05 -8.35 8.65
CA GLN A 120 -3.71 -8.94 8.61
C GLN A 120 -2.67 -8.13 9.39
N ILE A 121 -3.05 -6.98 9.97
CA ILE A 121 -2.17 -6.24 10.87
C ILE A 121 -1.89 -7.09 12.11
N ASP A 122 -0.62 -7.21 12.48
CA ASP A 122 -0.21 -7.87 13.70
C ASP A 122 -0.85 -7.20 14.95
N ASN A 123 -1.36 -8.03 15.86
CA ASN A 123 -2.12 -7.54 17.02
C ASN A 123 -1.27 -6.73 18.01
N GLU A 124 0.03 -7.02 18.12
CA GLU A 124 0.95 -6.29 18.99
C GLU A 124 1.23 -4.88 18.43
N ILE A 125 1.26 -4.78 17.10
CA ILE A 125 1.48 -3.51 16.40
C ILE A 125 0.21 -2.67 16.37
N ARG A 126 -0.98 -3.26 16.19
CA ARG A 126 -2.25 -2.55 15.95
C ARG A 126 -2.51 -1.40 16.93
N ASN A 127 -2.26 -1.60 18.23
CA ASN A 127 -2.52 -0.59 19.26
C ASN A 127 -1.52 0.58 19.25
N GLN A 128 -0.48 0.51 18.43
CA GLN A 128 0.56 1.52 18.29
C GLN A 128 0.34 2.39 17.06
N ILE A 129 -0.64 2.04 16.20
CA ILE A 129 -0.90 2.73 14.94
C ILE A 129 -1.90 3.87 15.15
N GLN A 130 -1.55 5.05 14.66
CA GLN A 130 -2.41 6.21 14.54
C GLN A 130 -2.96 6.27 13.11
N GLY A 131 -4.25 6.62 12.97
CA GLY A 131 -4.92 6.74 11.66
C GLY A 131 -5.61 5.47 11.16
N LEU A 132 -5.66 4.41 11.98
CA LEU A 132 -6.49 3.22 11.74
C LEU A 132 -7.96 3.49 12.09
#